data_AF-A0A829Y9N6-F1
#
_entry.id   AF-A0A829Y9N6-F1
#
_cell.length_a   1.000
_cell.length_b   1.000
_cell.length_c   1.000
_cell.angle_alpha   90.00
_cell.angle_beta   90.00
_cell.angle_gamma   90.00
#
_symmetry.space_group_name_H-M   'P 1'
#
loop_
_entity.id
_entity.type
_entity.pdbx_description
1 polymer ?
#
loop_
_entity_poly.entity_id
_entity_poly.type
_entity_poly.pdbx_seq_one_letter_code
_entity_poly.pdbx_strand_id
1 'polypeptide(L)'
;MTRLLGPASAALLFLAVNPAQAWQSSPERQLVRTERVTYADLDLSREADAQILLGRIKKAAYRACGGDPRRHPAHTLMPRRTEMAFKDCRQDAIARALGSIDAPVLAQARVQPAGK
;
A
#
# COMPACT_ATOMS: atom_id res chain seq x y z
N MET A 1 47.13 -57.26 22.54
CA MET A 1 45.70 -57.60 22.48
C MET A 1 45.02 -56.95 23.68
N THR A 2 43.82 -56.38 23.47
CA THR A 2 42.86 -55.90 24.49
C THR A 2 43.19 -54.53 25.14
N ARG A 3 42.29 -53.56 25.29
CA ARG A 3 41.20 -52.95 24.50
C ARG A 3 40.86 -51.63 25.24
N LEU A 4 40.38 -50.63 24.50
CA LEU A 4 39.99 -49.29 24.94
C LEU A 4 38.99 -49.29 26.11
N LEU A 5 39.13 -48.34 27.04
CA LEU A 5 38.05 -47.85 27.90
C LEU A 5 38.23 -46.33 28.13
N GLY A 6 37.38 -45.53 27.51
CA GLY A 6 37.28 -44.08 27.76
C GLY A 6 35.80 -43.70 27.88
N PRO A 7 35.32 -43.22 29.04
CA PRO A 7 33.94 -42.81 29.18
C PRO A 7 33.74 -41.38 28.67
N ALA A 8 33.18 -41.32 27.47
CA ALA A 8 32.11 -40.43 27.02
C ALA A 8 31.94 -39.09 27.79
N SER A 9 32.57 -38.03 27.28
CA SER A 9 32.07 -36.67 27.49
C SER A 9 30.87 -36.45 26.57
N ALA A 10 29.67 -36.40 27.15
CA ALA A 10 28.44 -36.05 26.46
C ALA A 10 28.45 -34.57 26.06
N ALA A 11 28.71 -34.28 24.79
CA ALA A 11 28.56 -32.94 24.23
C ALA A 11 27.06 -32.66 24.00
N LEU A 12 26.49 -31.77 24.83
CA LEU A 12 25.17 -31.18 24.60
C LEU A 12 25.22 -30.27 23.35
N LEU A 13 24.71 -30.78 22.23
CA LEU A 13 24.48 -29.99 21.02
C LEU A 13 23.22 -29.13 21.21
N PHE A 14 23.42 -27.83 21.42
CA PHE A 14 22.36 -26.84 21.33
C PHE A 14 21.86 -26.74 19.89
N LEU A 15 20.65 -27.27 19.63
CA LEU A 15 19.91 -27.03 18.39
C LEU A 15 19.46 -25.56 18.36
N ALA A 16 20.18 -24.72 17.62
CA ALA A 16 19.75 -23.36 17.30
C ALA A 16 18.52 -23.44 16.36
N VAL A 17 17.33 -23.38 16.93
CA VAL A 17 16.08 -23.17 16.18
C VAL A 17 16.13 -21.74 15.64
N ASN A 18 16.52 -21.59 14.37
CA ASN A 18 16.28 -20.35 13.63
C ASN A 18 14.79 -20.34 13.25
N PRO A 19 13.95 -19.44 13.80
CA PRO A 19 12.61 -19.25 13.25
C PRO A 19 12.81 -18.66 11.85
N ALA A 20 12.62 -19.49 10.83
CA ALA A 20 12.45 -19.01 9.47
C ALA A 20 11.33 -17.96 9.52
N GLN A 21 11.69 -16.69 9.32
CA GLN A 21 10.72 -15.62 9.17
C GLN A 21 9.92 -15.97 7.93
N ALA A 22 8.71 -16.49 8.14
CA ALA A 22 7.74 -16.62 7.06
C ALA A 22 7.46 -15.21 6.56
N TRP A 23 8.12 -14.82 5.47
CA TRP A 23 7.71 -13.68 4.67
C TRP A 23 6.29 -13.97 4.21
N GLN A 24 5.32 -13.44 4.94
CA GLN A 24 3.95 -13.34 4.47
C GLN A 24 4.00 -12.39 3.27
N SER A 25 4.06 -12.95 2.06
CA SER A 25 3.77 -12.19 0.85
C SER A 25 2.35 -11.68 1.01
N SER A 26 2.22 -10.38 1.29
CA SER A 26 0.92 -9.72 1.20
C SER A 26 0.41 -10.00 -0.22
N PRO A 27 -0.84 -10.48 -0.40
CA PRO A 27 -1.36 -10.79 -1.72
C PRO A 27 -1.14 -9.57 -2.61
N GLU A 28 -0.38 -9.77 -3.69
CA GLU A 28 0.05 -8.67 -4.54
C GLU A 28 -1.19 -7.95 -5.08
N ARG A 29 -1.34 -6.68 -4.70
CA ARG A 29 -2.52 -5.91 -5.10
C ARG A 29 -2.45 -5.64 -6.59
N GLN A 30 -3.34 -6.27 -7.34
CA GLN A 30 -3.41 -6.10 -8.79
C GLN A 30 -3.82 -4.67 -9.17
N LEU A 31 -3.11 -4.08 -10.13
CA LEU A 31 -3.51 -2.82 -10.75
C LEU A 31 -4.73 -3.07 -11.64
N VAL A 32 -5.87 -2.47 -11.28
CA VAL A 32 -7.14 -2.61 -12.02
C VAL A 32 -7.36 -1.53 -13.07
N ARG A 33 -6.92 -0.29 -12.79
CA ARG A 33 -7.08 0.89 -13.67
C ARG A 33 -6.27 2.06 -13.15
N THR A 34 -5.79 2.90 -14.07
CA THR A 34 -5.14 4.19 -13.76
C THR A 34 -6.06 5.36 -14.17
N GLU A 35 -6.16 6.37 -13.31
CA GLU A 35 -6.89 7.60 -13.58
C GLU A 35 -5.97 8.80 -13.36
N ARG A 36 -5.91 9.71 -14.33
CA ARG A 36 -5.13 10.95 -14.21
C ARG A 36 -5.94 12.01 -13.48
N VAL A 37 -5.31 12.69 -12.52
CA VAL A 37 -5.87 13.84 -11.80
C VAL A 37 -4.97 15.04 -12.06
N THR A 38 -5.52 16.09 -12.65
CA THR A 38 -4.82 17.36 -12.85
C THR A 38 -5.10 18.30 -11.70
N TYR A 39 -4.05 18.98 -11.23
CA TYR A 39 -4.12 19.91 -10.11
C TYR A 39 -3.16 21.10 -10.26
N ALA A 40 -2.60 21.31 -11.45
CA ALA A 40 -1.72 22.44 -11.73
C ALA A 40 -2.43 23.80 -11.66
N ASP A 41 -3.76 23.80 -11.69
CA ASP A 41 -4.64 24.95 -11.52
C ASP A 41 -4.90 25.30 -10.04
N LEU A 42 -4.41 24.50 -9.09
CA LEU A 42 -4.68 24.63 -7.66
C LEU A 42 -3.44 25.09 -6.91
N ASP A 43 -3.62 26.01 -5.98
CA ASP A 43 -2.60 26.42 -5.01
C ASP A 43 -2.75 25.58 -3.73
N LEU A 44 -1.88 24.56 -3.60
CA LEU A 44 -1.93 23.61 -2.49
C LEU A 44 -1.51 24.20 -1.14
N SER A 45 -1.05 25.46 -1.10
CA SER A 45 -0.86 26.19 0.16
C SER A 45 -2.20 26.67 0.76
N ARG A 46 -3.27 26.72 -0.04
CA ARG A 46 -4.60 27.13 0.38
C ARG A 46 -5.46 25.92 0.72
N GLU A 47 -6.04 25.92 1.91
CA GLU A 47 -6.90 24.81 2.36
C GLU A 47 -8.08 24.54 1.42
N ALA A 48 -8.71 25.60 0.89
CA ALA A 48 -9.84 25.46 -0.05
C ALA A 48 -9.46 24.68 -1.32
N ASP A 49 -8.29 24.94 -1.88
CA ASP A 49 -7.79 24.28 -3.08
C ASP A 49 -7.34 22.85 -2.80
N ALA A 50 -6.75 22.60 -1.62
CA ALA A 50 -6.44 21.25 -1.17
C ALA A 50 -7.71 20.38 -1.03
N GLN A 51 -8.81 20.96 -0.55
CA GLN A 51 -10.10 20.26 -0.49
C GLN A 51 -10.68 19.99 -1.88
N ILE A 52 -10.52 20.91 -2.84
CA ILE A 52 -10.89 20.69 -4.24
C ILE A 52 -10.10 19.50 -4.81
N LEU A 53 -8.79 19.46 -4.58
CA LEU A 53 -7.94 18.35 -5.03
C LEU A 53 -8.39 17.03 -4.41
N LEU A 54 -8.64 16.99 -3.10
CA LEU A 54 -9.14 15.79 -2.42
C LEU A 54 -10.46 15.30 -3.03
N GLY A 55 -11.36 16.22 -3.38
CA GLY A 55 -12.59 15.89 -4.11
C GLY A 55 -12.31 15.26 -5.49
N ARG A 56 -11.38 15.83 -6.26
CA ARG A 56 -10.95 15.28 -7.56
C ARG A 56 -10.35 13.88 -7.41
N ILE A 57 -9.49 13.66 -6.42
CA ILE A 57 -8.88 12.36 -6.11
C ILE A 57 -9.96 11.34 -5.74
N LYS A 58 -10.89 11.67 -4.84
CA LYS A 58 -12.02 10.78 -4.47
C LYS A 58 -12.84 10.37 -5.69
N LYS A 59 -13.13 11.31 -6.60
CA LYS A 59 -13.87 11.03 -7.85
C LYS A 59 -13.06 10.14 -8.80
N ALA A 60 -11.75 10.33 -8.89
CA ALA A 60 -10.87 9.48 -9.68
C ALA A 60 -10.77 8.06 -9.09
N ALA A 61 -10.58 7.93 -7.78
CA ALA A 61 -10.58 6.65 -7.07
C ALA A 61 -11.88 5.88 -7.29
N TYR A 62 -13.04 6.55 -7.26
CA TYR A 62 -14.33 5.94 -7.59
C TYR A 62 -14.34 5.33 -9.00
N ARG A 63 -13.84 6.04 -10.01
CA ARG A 63 -13.79 5.55 -11.40
C ARG A 63 -12.74 4.44 -11.59
N ALA A 64 -11.58 4.60 -10.98
CA ALA A 64 -10.50 3.61 -11.02
C ALA A 64 -10.96 2.27 -10.41
N CYS A 65 -11.71 2.32 -9.32
CA CYS A 65 -12.22 1.13 -8.62
C CYS A 65 -13.55 0.59 -9.18
N GLY A 66 -13.94 0.95 -10.42
CA GLY A 66 -15.08 0.34 -11.10
C GLY A 66 -16.46 0.96 -10.80
N GLY A 67 -16.52 2.09 -10.09
CA GLY A 67 -17.77 2.82 -9.84
C GLY A 67 -18.64 2.19 -8.76
N ASP A 68 -19.95 2.04 -9.03
CA ASP A 68 -20.93 1.55 -8.05
C ASP A 68 -20.79 0.03 -7.85
N PRO A 69 -20.47 -0.47 -6.63
CA PRO A 69 -20.31 -1.90 -6.38
C PRO A 69 -21.55 -2.72 -6.71
N ARG A 70 -22.75 -2.13 -6.64
CA ARG A 70 -24.02 -2.82 -6.95
C ARG A 70 -24.15 -3.23 -8.43
N ARG A 71 -23.33 -2.65 -9.29
CA ARG A 71 -23.26 -3.00 -10.72
C ARG A 71 -22.25 -4.10 -11.02
N HIS A 72 -21.46 -4.51 -10.03
CA HIS A 72 -20.48 -5.57 -10.20
C HIS A 72 -21.16 -6.95 -10.09
N PRO A 73 -20.87 -7.91 -10.99
CA PRO A 73 -21.53 -9.23 -10.98
C PRO A 73 -21.46 -9.98 -9.64
N ALA A 74 -20.35 -9.81 -8.91
CA ALA A 74 -20.17 -10.44 -7.59
C ALA A 74 -21.08 -9.87 -6.50
N HIS A 75 -21.69 -8.69 -6.69
CA HIS A 75 -22.55 -8.07 -5.66
C HIS A 75 -23.80 -8.89 -5.40
N THR A 76 -24.39 -9.53 -6.42
CA THR A 76 -25.56 -10.40 -6.27
C THR A 76 -25.29 -11.59 -5.35
N LEU A 77 -24.09 -12.18 -5.43
CA LEU A 77 -23.71 -13.35 -4.64
C LEU A 77 -23.10 -12.97 -3.29
N MET A 78 -22.35 -11.87 -3.24
CA MET A 78 -21.54 -11.47 -2.10
C MET A 78 -21.58 -9.94 -1.90
N PRO A 79 -22.73 -9.35 -1.51
CA PRO A 79 -22.91 -7.90 -1.50
C PRO A 79 -21.95 -7.21 -0.54
N ARG A 80 -21.89 -7.67 0.72
CA ARG A 80 -21.00 -7.11 1.75
C ARG A 80 -19.52 -7.21 1.37
N ARG A 81 -19.07 -8.37 0.86
CA ARG A 81 -17.67 -8.55 0.45
C ARG A 81 -17.32 -7.64 -0.72
N THR A 82 -18.22 -7.52 -1.70
CA THR A 82 -18.03 -6.65 -2.86
C THR A 82 -17.95 -5.18 -2.44
N GLU A 83 -18.84 -4.74 -1.54
CA GLU A 83 -18.80 -3.37 -1.00
C GLU A 83 -17.51 -3.08 -0.23
N MET A 84 -17.04 -4.01 0.61
CA MET A 84 -15.76 -3.86 1.31
C MET A 84 -14.59 -3.79 0.32
N ALA A 85 -14.53 -4.66 -0.68
CA ALA A 85 -13.46 -4.64 -1.68
C ALA A 85 -13.39 -3.30 -2.45
N PHE A 86 -14.55 -2.75 -2.82
CA PHE A 86 -14.61 -1.44 -3.47
C PHE A 86 -14.20 -0.31 -2.52
N LYS A 87 -14.59 -0.39 -1.24
CA LYS A 87 -14.17 0.58 -0.22
C LYS A 87 -12.65 0.54 -0.04
N ASP A 88 -12.07 -0.63 0.12
CA ASP A 88 -10.62 -0.83 0.34
C ASP A 88 -9.83 -0.32 -0.87
N CYS A 89 -10.25 -0.68 -2.09
CA CYS A 89 -9.66 -0.17 -3.32
C CYS A 89 -9.63 1.37 -3.35
N ARG A 90 -10.74 2.02 -2.98
CA ARG A 90 -10.84 3.48 -3.01
C ARG A 90 -9.94 4.13 -1.96
N GLN A 91 -9.89 3.59 -0.75
CA GLN A 91 -9.01 4.10 0.31
C GLN A 91 -7.54 3.94 -0.10
N ASP A 92 -7.16 2.79 -0.64
CA ASP A 92 -5.82 2.54 -1.15
C ASP A 92 -5.46 3.44 -2.33
N ALA A 93 -6.40 3.71 -3.24
CA ALA A 93 -6.18 4.62 -4.36
C ALA A 93 -6.01 6.08 -3.89
N ILE A 94 -6.80 6.53 -2.92
CA ILE A 94 -6.67 7.86 -2.31
C ILE A 94 -5.31 7.99 -1.61
N ALA A 95 -4.95 7.03 -0.76
CA ALA A 95 -3.68 7.06 -0.03
C ALA A 95 -2.47 7.10 -0.97
N ARG A 96 -2.47 6.27 -2.03
CA ARG A 96 -1.42 6.29 -3.06
C ARG A 96 -1.35 7.62 -3.81
N ALA A 97 -2.51 8.19 -4.17
CA ALA A 97 -2.55 9.48 -4.85
C ALA A 97 -1.97 10.60 -3.98
N LEU A 98 -2.34 10.66 -2.70
CA LEU A 98 -1.83 11.67 -1.76
C LEU A 98 -0.30 11.52 -1.56
N GLY A 99 0.18 10.30 -1.29
CA GLY A 99 1.62 10.05 -1.17
C GLY A 99 2.42 10.37 -2.43
N SER A 100 1.79 10.26 -3.60
CA SER A 100 2.39 10.66 -4.88
C SER A 100 2.41 12.16 -5.15
N ILE A 101 1.69 12.98 -4.38
CA ILE A 101 1.71 14.45 -4.50
C ILE A 101 2.77 15.04 -3.57
N ASP A 102 2.91 14.48 -2.36
CA ASP A 102 3.93 14.90 -1.40
C ASP A 102 5.35 14.74 -1.99
N ALA A 103 5.62 13.62 -2.67
CA ALA A 103 6.93 13.35 -3.25
C ALA A 103 7.38 14.38 -4.32
N PRO A 104 6.55 14.74 -5.34
CA PRO A 104 6.85 15.81 -6.28
C PRO A 104 6.90 17.21 -5.67
N VAL A 105 6.02 17.54 -4.72
CA VAL A 105 6.02 18.86 -4.07
C VAL A 105 7.31 19.05 -3.26
N LEU A 106 7.74 18.02 -2.52
CA LEU A 106 9.02 18.02 -1.80
C LEU A 106 10.22 18.05 -2.75
N ALA A 107 10.17 17.32 -3.87
CA ALA A 107 11.21 17.37 -4.88
C ALA A 107 11.33 18.77 -5.51
N GLN A 108 10.21 19.43 -5.80
CA GLN A 108 10.19 20.80 -6.31
C GLN A 108 10.65 21.82 -5.26
N ALA A 109 10.30 21.65 -3.99
CA ALA A 109 10.76 22.52 -2.90
C ALA A 109 12.29 22.41 -2.68
N ARG A 110 12.89 21.24 -2.88
CA ARG A 110 14.36 21.06 -2.80
C ARG A 110 15.10 21.73 -3.95
N VAL A 111 14.48 21.83 -5.13
CA VAL A 111 15.10 22.37 -6.34
C VAL A 111 14.94 23.89 -6.45
N GLN A 112 13.95 24.49 -5.78
CA GLN A 112 13.82 25.95 -5.70
C GLN A 112 14.81 26.50 -4.67
N PRO A 113 15.88 27.23 -5.08
CA PRO A 113 16.64 28.01 -4.11
C PRO A 113 15.68 29.06 -3.52
N ALA A 114 15.73 29.26 -2.21
CA ALA A 114 15.02 30.34 -1.52
C ALA A 114 15.40 31.67 -2.20
N GLY A 115 14.53 32.12 -3.10
CA GLY A 115 14.70 33.33 -3.88
C GLY A 115 14.07 34.49 -3.16
N LYS A 116 14.94 35.27 -2.49
CA LYS A 116 14.79 36.64 -1.95
C LYS A 116 13.38 37.19 -1.70
#